data_AF-A0A1Q7ZXK7-F1
#
_entry.id   AF-A0A1Q7ZXK7-F1
#
_cell.length_a   1.000
_cell.length_b   1.000
_cell.length_c   1.000
_cell.angle_alpha   90.00
_cell.angle_beta   90.00
_cell.angle_gamma   90.00
#
_symmetry.space_group_name_H-M   'P 1'
#
loop_
_entity.id
_entity.type
_entity.pdbx_description
1 polymer ?
#
loop_
_entity_poly.entity_id
_entity_poly.type
_entity_poly.pdbx_seq_one_letter_code
_entity_poly.pdbx_strand_id
1 'polypeptide(L)'
;MAGDFTGHGVGRVDFIVGNLGLNTRFHATATEPVTMYVKDFAGSGFAQQIVATYRQGVSRPLALRDELVNALPYLKTRYLTYQEYARQAITDIFSPADLAGAVEQRAYTFVTALARNNGDGSFTLVPLPLEAQIAPVYGILAHDVDGDGKADLLLAGNFDGVQPEIGRMSASYGLVLRGDGKGNFTPLRTVESGFFVPGQARDIARIRTRDGPRYVVTRNNDRPLVFRVARTSRSVAARP
;
A
#
# COMPACT_ATOMS: atom_id res chain seq x y z
N MET A 1 2.37 11.79 -2.23
CA MET A 1 3.39 12.73 -2.75
C MET A 1 2.76 13.59 -3.83
N ALA A 2 2.77 14.92 -3.66
CA ALA A 2 2.24 15.86 -4.64
C ALA A 2 3.32 16.27 -5.65
N GLY A 3 2.96 16.48 -6.91
CA GLY A 3 3.90 16.91 -7.95
C GLY A 3 3.22 17.13 -9.31
N ASP A 4 3.98 17.57 -10.31
CA ASP A 4 3.57 17.51 -11.71
C ASP A 4 4.27 16.30 -12.34
N PHE A 5 3.52 15.21 -12.57
CA PHE A 5 4.05 13.97 -13.14
C PHE A 5 3.68 13.82 -14.63
N THR A 6 2.83 14.72 -15.13
CA THR A 6 2.19 14.64 -16.46
C THR A 6 2.55 15.81 -17.38
N GLY A 7 3.33 16.77 -16.89
CA GLY A 7 3.81 17.92 -17.65
C GLY A 7 2.71 18.96 -17.90
N HIS A 8 1.71 19.01 -17.02
CA HIS A 8 0.56 19.90 -17.17
C HIS A 8 0.84 21.36 -16.78
N GLY A 9 1.94 21.62 -16.08
CA GLY A 9 2.37 22.94 -15.66
C GLY A 9 1.68 23.44 -14.38
N VAL A 10 1.97 24.69 -14.03
CA VAL A 10 1.54 25.30 -12.76
C VAL A 10 0.02 25.27 -12.60
N GLY A 11 -0.46 24.86 -11.42
CA GLY A 11 -1.88 24.84 -11.07
C GLY A 11 -2.58 23.49 -11.27
N ARG A 12 -1.91 22.49 -11.87
CA ARG A 12 -2.42 21.12 -11.98
C ARG A 12 -1.49 20.15 -11.26
N VAL A 13 -1.79 19.92 -9.99
CA VAL A 13 -1.03 19.01 -9.11
C VAL A 13 -1.62 17.61 -9.23
N ASP A 14 -0.76 16.65 -9.57
CA ASP A 14 -0.98 15.22 -9.50
C ASP A 14 -0.54 14.68 -8.13
N PHE A 15 -0.99 13.46 -7.78
CA PHE A 15 -0.54 12.77 -6.57
C PHE A 15 -0.07 11.35 -6.87
N ILE A 16 1.10 10.98 -6.36
CA ILE A 16 1.42 9.57 -6.13
C ILE A 16 0.87 9.18 -4.76
N VAL A 17 0.00 8.17 -4.76
CA VAL A 17 -0.66 7.63 -3.57
C VAL A 17 -0.17 6.21 -3.35
N GLY A 18 0.57 6.00 -2.26
CA GLY A 18 0.99 4.68 -1.80
C GLY A 18 -0.17 3.97 -1.12
N ASN A 19 -0.27 2.66 -1.32
CA ASN A 19 -1.33 1.84 -0.77
C ASN A 19 -0.78 0.45 -0.36
N LEU A 20 -1.66 -0.45 0.08
CA LEU A 20 -1.31 -1.80 0.55
C LEU A 20 -0.66 -2.67 -0.55
N GLY A 21 -1.00 -2.43 -1.81
CA GLY A 21 -0.61 -3.25 -2.94
C GLY A 21 -1.58 -4.40 -3.21
N LEU A 22 -1.33 -5.11 -4.30
CA LEU A 22 -2.18 -6.20 -4.81
C LEU A 22 -1.71 -7.59 -4.35
N ASN A 23 -0.51 -7.69 -3.78
CA ASN A 23 0.07 -8.94 -3.29
C ASN A 23 -0.39 -9.25 -1.86
N THR A 24 -1.71 -9.28 -1.64
CA THR A 24 -2.30 -9.60 -0.35
C THR A 24 -3.55 -10.45 -0.53
N ARG A 25 -4.11 -10.95 0.57
CA ARG A 25 -5.43 -11.63 0.55
C ARG A 25 -6.60 -10.65 0.38
N PHE A 26 -6.35 -9.35 0.48
CA PHE A 26 -7.36 -8.33 0.27
C PHE A 26 -7.53 -8.08 -1.24
N HIS A 27 -8.73 -8.35 -1.73
CA HIS A 27 -9.12 -7.99 -3.07
C HIS A 27 -10.36 -7.11 -2.99
N ALA A 28 -10.22 -5.88 -3.46
CA ALA A 28 -11.28 -4.90 -3.48
C ALA A 28 -11.53 -4.44 -4.92
N THR A 29 -12.80 -4.28 -5.23
CA THR A 29 -13.26 -3.64 -6.48
C THR A 29 -14.38 -2.65 -6.16
N ALA A 30 -14.82 -1.89 -7.16
CA ALA A 30 -15.95 -0.97 -7.01
C ALA A 30 -17.25 -1.70 -6.59
N THR A 31 -17.47 -2.94 -7.07
CA THR A 31 -18.66 -3.75 -6.79
C THR A 31 -18.49 -4.69 -5.61
N GLU A 32 -17.24 -5.08 -5.31
CA GLU A 32 -16.88 -5.98 -4.22
C GLU A 32 -15.82 -5.32 -3.34
N PRO A 33 -16.18 -4.32 -2.52
CA PRO A 33 -15.23 -3.66 -1.63
C PRO A 33 -14.80 -4.59 -0.50
N VAL A 34 -13.63 -4.31 0.07
CA VAL A 34 -13.28 -4.79 1.41
C VAL A 34 -13.95 -3.86 2.42
N THR A 35 -14.70 -4.44 3.36
CA THR A 35 -15.44 -3.69 4.37
C THR A 35 -14.91 -3.99 5.76
N MET A 36 -14.89 -2.99 6.63
CA MET A 36 -14.59 -3.15 8.05
C MET A 36 -15.76 -2.59 8.87
N TYR A 37 -16.29 -3.41 9.77
CA TYR A 37 -17.29 -3.01 10.75
C TYR A 37 -16.64 -2.86 12.12
N VAL A 38 -16.85 -1.71 12.76
CA VAL A 38 -16.30 -1.43 14.09
C VAL A 38 -17.43 -1.16 15.07
N LYS A 39 -17.57 -2.04 16.06
CA LYS A 39 -18.61 -1.97 17.11
C LYS A 39 -18.21 -2.85 18.28
N ASP A 40 -18.71 -2.54 19.48
CA ASP A 40 -18.70 -3.49 20.60
C ASP A 40 -19.83 -4.52 20.39
N PHE A 41 -19.55 -5.53 19.59
CA PHE A 41 -20.49 -6.61 19.28
C PHE A 41 -20.74 -7.52 20.48
N ALA A 42 -19.83 -7.54 21.46
CA ALA A 42 -19.95 -8.34 22.67
C ALA A 42 -20.63 -7.61 23.86
N GLY A 43 -20.86 -6.31 23.77
CA GLY A 43 -21.33 -5.50 24.91
C GLY A 43 -20.32 -5.44 26.06
N SER A 44 -19.04 -5.58 25.74
CA SER A 44 -17.92 -5.68 26.68
C SER A 44 -17.30 -4.34 27.09
N GLY A 45 -17.72 -3.24 26.45
CA GLY A 45 -17.09 -1.93 26.54
C GLY A 45 -15.89 -1.72 25.59
N PHE A 46 -15.49 -2.76 24.85
CA PHE A 46 -14.40 -2.71 23.86
C PHE A 46 -14.94 -2.98 22.46
N ALA A 47 -14.57 -2.15 21.48
CA ALA A 47 -14.96 -2.38 20.10
C ALA A 47 -14.15 -3.51 19.46
N GLN A 48 -14.81 -4.38 18.69
CA GLN A 48 -14.17 -5.32 17.77
C GLN A 48 -14.17 -4.74 16.36
N GLN A 49 -13.17 -5.14 15.58
CA GLN A 49 -13.05 -4.80 14.16
C GLN A 49 -13.27 -6.07 13.35
N ILE A 50 -14.34 -6.12 12.57
CA ILE A 50 -14.68 -7.25 11.71
C ILE A 50 -14.41 -6.84 10.27
N VAL A 51 -13.34 -7.38 9.69
CA VAL A 51 -12.98 -7.14 8.29
C VAL A 51 -13.58 -8.26 7.42
N ALA A 52 -14.15 -7.87 6.28
CA ALA A 52 -14.79 -8.75 5.33
C ALA A 52 -14.27 -8.53 3.91
N THR A 53 -14.14 -9.62 3.16
CA THR A 53 -13.75 -9.62 1.76
C THR A 53 -14.69 -10.52 0.96
N TYR A 54 -14.83 -10.21 -0.33
CA TYR A 54 -15.61 -11.06 -1.23
C TYR A 54 -14.83 -12.32 -1.62
N ARG A 55 -15.53 -13.45 -1.62
CA ARG A 55 -15.08 -14.75 -2.13
C ARG A 55 -16.24 -15.33 -2.91
N GLN A 56 -16.06 -15.48 -4.24
CA GLN A 56 -17.11 -16.01 -5.13
C GLN A 56 -18.45 -15.24 -5.01
N GLY A 57 -18.40 -13.90 -4.98
CA GLY A 57 -19.61 -13.07 -4.89
C GLY A 57 -20.18 -12.89 -3.49
N VAL A 58 -19.64 -13.57 -2.47
CA VAL A 58 -20.14 -13.50 -1.09
C VAL A 58 -19.16 -12.77 -0.18
N SER A 59 -19.64 -11.74 0.52
CA SER A 59 -18.86 -11.03 1.54
C SER A 59 -18.74 -11.90 2.80
N ARG A 60 -17.52 -12.36 3.11
CA ARG A 60 -17.22 -13.24 4.24
C ARG A 60 -16.19 -12.58 5.15
N PRO A 61 -16.21 -12.86 6.46
CA PRO A 61 -15.15 -12.39 7.34
C PRO A 61 -13.80 -12.91 6.88
N LEU A 62 -12.78 -12.06 7.00
CA LEU A 62 -11.39 -12.47 6.80
C LEU A 62 -10.87 -13.30 7.97
N ALA A 63 -11.32 -12.97 9.19
CA ALA A 63 -10.96 -13.66 10.41
C ALA A 63 -11.30 -15.15 10.32
N LEU A 64 -10.42 -16.00 10.85
CA LEU A 64 -10.72 -17.42 10.98
C LEU A 64 -11.70 -17.67 12.12
N ARG A 65 -12.33 -18.85 12.11
CA ARG A 65 -13.34 -19.24 13.09
C ARG A 65 -12.90 -18.98 14.52
N ASP A 66 -11.71 -19.47 14.89
CA ASP A 66 -11.24 -19.41 16.28
C ASP A 66 -10.93 -17.98 16.71
N GLU A 67 -10.39 -17.17 15.80
CA GLU A 67 -10.14 -15.75 16.05
C GLU A 67 -11.45 -15.01 16.30
N LEU A 68 -12.45 -15.22 15.44
CA LEU A 68 -13.76 -14.60 15.60
C LEU A 68 -14.45 -15.05 16.90
N VAL A 69 -14.41 -16.33 17.22
CA VAL A 69 -15.01 -16.88 18.45
C VAL A 69 -14.24 -16.42 19.70
N ASN A 70 -12.92 -16.27 19.63
CA ASN A 70 -12.15 -15.71 20.74
C ASN A 70 -12.50 -14.24 20.98
N ALA A 71 -12.74 -13.47 19.91
CA ALA A 71 -13.20 -12.09 20.01
C ALA A 71 -14.66 -11.99 20.47
N LEU A 72 -15.52 -12.93 20.06
CA LEU A 72 -16.95 -12.97 20.31
C LEU A 72 -17.39 -14.36 20.81
N PRO A 73 -17.19 -14.66 22.11
CA PRO A 73 -17.39 -16.01 22.65
C PRO A 73 -18.79 -16.58 22.48
N TYR A 74 -19.81 -15.73 22.37
CA TYR A 74 -21.20 -16.16 22.13
C TYR A 74 -21.40 -16.87 20.78
N LEU A 75 -20.49 -16.68 19.82
CA LEU A 75 -20.53 -17.37 18.53
C LEU A 75 -20.05 -18.83 18.60
N LYS A 76 -19.42 -19.25 19.70
CA LYS A 76 -18.83 -20.59 19.85
C LYS A 76 -19.86 -21.72 19.68
N THR A 77 -21.05 -21.54 20.25
CA THR A 77 -22.14 -22.54 20.20
C THR A 77 -22.81 -22.58 18.83
N ARG A 78 -22.72 -21.50 18.06
CA ARG A 78 -23.32 -21.37 16.73
C ARG A 78 -22.44 -21.98 15.64
N TYR A 79 -21.13 -21.91 15.78
CA TYR A 79 -20.17 -22.44 14.82
C TYR A 79 -19.27 -23.43 15.54
N LEU A 80 -19.63 -24.72 15.58
CA LEU A 80 -18.85 -25.75 16.27
C LEU A 80 -17.69 -26.26 15.42
N THR A 81 -17.87 -26.28 14.10
CA THR A 81 -16.86 -26.75 13.15
C THR A 81 -16.40 -25.65 12.19
N TYR A 82 -15.19 -25.78 11.63
CA TYR A 82 -14.71 -24.86 10.58
C TYR A 82 -15.56 -24.93 9.32
N GLN A 83 -16.14 -26.09 9.00
CA GLN A 83 -16.97 -26.28 7.81
C GLN A 83 -18.27 -25.47 7.89
N GLU A 84 -18.89 -25.39 9.06
CA GLU A 84 -20.07 -24.56 9.31
C GLU A 84 -19.74 -23.07 9.14
N TYR A 85 -18.60 -22.63 9.69
CA TYR A 85 -18.15 -21.24 9.62
C TYR A 85 -17.73 -20.80 8.21
N ALA A 86 -16.97 -21.63 7.49
CA ALA A 86 -16.35 -21.25 6.21
C ALA A 86 -17.35 -20.85 5.11
N ARG A 87 -18.62 -21.20 5.27
CA ARG A 87 -19.70 -20.91 4.32
C ARG A 87 -20.47 -19.64 4.64
N GLN A 88 -20.28 -19.04 5.82
CA GLN A 88 -21.09 -17.94 6.30
C GLN A 88 -20.72 -16.62 5.63
N ALA A 89 -21.74 -15.90 5.16
CA ALA A 89 -21.63 -14.48 4.86
C ALA A 89 -21.55 -13.66 6.15
N ILE A 90 -21.07 -12.42 6.06
CA ILE A 90 -21.11 -11.46 7.18
C ILE A 90 -22.51 -11.30 7.74
N THR A 91 -23.52 -11.22 6.87
CA THR A 91 -24.92 -11.05 7.25
C THR A 91 -25.55 -12.29 7.84
N ASP A 92 -24.96 -13.47 7.60
CA ASP A 92 -25.37 -14.69 8.31
C ASP A 92 -24.87 -14.62 9.75
N ILE A 93 -23.62 -14.20 9.98
CA ILE A 93 -23.03 -14.10 11.32
C ILE A 93 -23.67 -12.96 12.13
N PHE A 94 -23.80 -11.79 11.52
CA PHE A 94 -24.33 -10.58 12.12
C PHE A 94 -25.57 -10.13 11.36
N SER A 95 -26.73 -10.17 12.02
CA SER A 95 -27.96 -9.66 11.44
C SER A 95 -27.88 -8.16 11.16
N PRO A 96 -28.77 -7.58 10.33
CA PRO A 96 -28.83 -6.13 10.16
C PRO A 96 -29.00 -5.36 11.48
N ALA A 97 -29.69 -5.95 12.47
CA ALA A 97 -29.81 -5.36 13.80
C ALA A 97 -28.48 -5.41 14.58
N ASP A 98 -27.70 -6.48 14.44
CA ASP A 98 -26.37 -6.58 15.05
C ASP A 98 -25.39 -5.57 14.45
N LEU A 99 -25.46 -5.33 13.14
CA LEU A 99 -24.64 -4.35 12.43
C LEU A 99 -25.10 -2.90 12.63
N ALA A 100 -26.36 -2.69 13.04
CA ALA A 100 -26.88 -1.35 13.27
C ALA A 100 -26.02 -0.58 14.28
N GLY A 101 -25.64 0.65 13.92
CA GLY A 101 -24.77 1.51 14.73
C GLY A 101 -23.28 1.17 14.69
N ALA A 102 -22.84 0.17 13.90
CA ALA A 102 -21.42 -0.04 13.64
C ALA A 102 -20.87 1.09 12.76
N VAL A 103 -19.62 1.50 13.01
CA VAL A 103 -18.88 2.32 12.05
C VAL A 103 -18.45 1.41 10.90
N GLU A 104 -18.94 1.70 9.71
CA GLU A 104 -18.60 0.97 8.49
C GLU A 104 -17.57 1.74 7.67
N GLN A 105 -16.46 1.08 7.36
CA GLN A 105 -15.40 1.59 6.48
C GLN A 105 -15.27 0.70 5.25
N ARG A 106 -15.04 1.31 4.08
CA ARG A 106 -14.91 0.57 2.80
C ARG A 106 -13.65 0.96 2.06
N ALA A 107 -12.95 -0.05 1.55
CA ALA A 107 -11.87 0.11 0.60
C ALA A 107 -12.30 -0.50 -0.75
N TYR A 108 -12.24 0.30 -1.81
CA TYR A 108 -12.60 -0.11 -3.18
C TYR A 108 -11.39 -0.45 -4.04
N THR A 109 -10.17 -0.13 -3.56
CA THR A 109 -8.91 -0.46 -4.22
C THR A 109 -7.76 -0.43 -3.21
N PHE A 110 -6.78 -1.29 -3.44
CA PHE A 110 -5.50 -1.31 -2.71
C PHE A 110 -4.30 -0.97 -3.60
N VAL A 111 -4.56 -0.49 -4.82
CA VAL A 111 -3.52 -0.15 -5.80
C VAL A 111 -2.76 1.10 -5.36
N THR A 112 -1.43 1.02 -5.41
CA THR A 112 -0.53 2.17 -5.40
C THR A 112 -0.60 2.84 -6.77
N ALA A 113 -0.99 4.11 -6.83
CA ALA A 113 -1.39 4.75 -8.08
C ALA A 113 -0.90 6.20 -8.20
N LEU A 114 -0.82 6.67 -9.43
CA LEU A 114 -0.89 8.08 -9.78
C LEU A 114 -2.37 8.50 -9.80
N ALA A 115 -2.78 9.39 -8.92
CA ALA A 115 -3.99 10.18 -9.08
C ALA A 115 -3.68 11.34 -10.03
N ARG A 116 -3.98 11.13 -11.31
CA ARG A 116 -3.81 12.12 -12.38
C ARG A 116 -4.92 13.16 -12.30
N ASN A 117 -4.55 14.42 -12.23
CA ASN A 117 -5.48 15.54 -12.19
C ASN A 117 -6.10 15.78 -13.57
N ASN A 118 -7.44 15.78 -13.65
CA ASN A 118 -8.15 16.00 -14.91
C ASN A 118 -8.36 17.50 -15.24
N GLY A 119 -8.01 18.40 -14.32
CA GLY A 119 -8.12 19.86 -14.49
C GLY A 119 -9.47 20.45 -14.05
N ASP A 120 -10.44 19.61 -13.69
CA ASP A 120 -11.79 19.99 -13.23
C ASP A 120 -12.01 19.70 -11.73
N GLY A 121 -10.93 19.35 -11.01
CA GLY A 121 -10.96 18.93 -9.61
C GLY A 121 -11.19 17.42 -9.42
N SER A 122 -11.47 16.68 -10.49
CA SER A 122 -11.51 15.22 -10.47
C SER A 122 -10.15 14.59 -10.74
N PHE A 123 -10.01 13.32 -10.35
CA PHE A 123 -8.79 12.54 -10.55
C PHE A 123 -9.08 11.21 -11.24
N THR A 124 -8.20 10.82 -12.15
CA THR A 124 -8.14 9.46 -12.69
C THR A 124 -7.03 8.71 -11.97
N LEU A 125 -7.37 7.58 -11.34
CA LEU A 125 -6.36 6.68 -10.77
C LEU A 125 -5.72 5.85 -11.89
N VAL A 126 -4.42 6.06 -12.09
CA VAL A 126 -3.58 5.30 -13.01
C VAL A 126 -2.67 4.38 -12.17
N PRO A 127 -2.84 3.06 -12.22
CA PRO A 127 -1.99 2.13 -11.48
C PRO A 127 -0.50 2.31 -11.80
N LEU A 128 0.35 2.30 -10.77
CA LEU A 128 1.79 2.15 -10.96
C LEU A 128 2.13 0.70 -11.35
N PRO A 129 3.33 0.45 -11.92
CA PRO A 129 3.78 -0.89 -12.33
C PRO A 129 3.63 -1.95 -11.22
N LEU A 130 3.61 -3.22 -11.62
CA LEU A 130 3.38 -4.37 -10.72
C LEU A 130 4.35 -4.39 -9.53
N GLU A 131 5.60 -3.96 -9.74
CA GLU A 131 6.65 -3.85 -8.73
C GLU A 131 6.26 -2.93 -7.57
N ALA A 132 5.41 -1.91 -7.83
CA ALA A 132 4.88 -1.01 -6.81
C ALA A 132 3.68 -1.61 -6.05
N GLN A 133 3.21 -2.80 -6.43
CA GLN A 133 2.04 -3.48 -5.85
C GLN A 133 2.41 -4.70 -4.99
N ILE A 134 3.69 -5.05 -4.88
CA ILE A 134 4.15 -6.29 -4.22
C ILE A 134 4.13 -6.21 -2.69
N ALA A 135 4.11 -4.99 -2.13
CA ALA A 135 4.04 -4.72 -0.71
C ALA A 135 3.51 -3.30 -0.45
N PRO A 136 3.08 -2.98 0.79
CA PRO A 136 2.63 -1.66 1.16
C PRO A 136 3.69 -0.59 0.89
N VAL A 137 3.26 0.55 0.35
CA VAL A 137 4.11 1.72 0.12
C VAL A 137 3.80 2.79 1.17
N TYR A 138 4.78 3.10 2.01
CA TYR A 138 4.67 4.16 3.03
C TYR A 138 5.53 5.37 2.69
N GLY A 139 6.78 5.14 2.28
CA GLY A 139 7.71 6.19 1.90
C GLY A 139 7.69 6.43 0.39
N ILE A 140 7.50 7.68 0.00
CA ILE A 140 7.46 8.12 -1.40
C ILE A 140 8.24 9.41 -1.53
N LEU A 141 9.28 9.40 -2.36
CA LEU A 141 9.98 10.62 -2.73
C LEU A 141 9.97 10.76 -4.26
N ALA A 142 9.55 11.93 -4.74
CA ALA A 142 9.70 12.31 -6.13
C ALA A 142 10.93 13.20 -6.32
N HIS A 143 11.83 12.82 -7.21
CA HIS A 143 12.99 13.60 -7.58
C HIS A 143 13.56 13.15 -8.92
N ASP A 144 14.15 14.07 -9.68
CA ASP A 144 14.95 13.74 -10.86
C ASP A 144 16.27 13.08 -10.41
N VAL A 145 16.34 11.74 -10.45
CA VAL A 145 17.51 11.01 -9.96
C VAL A 145 18.53 10.72 -11.06
N ASP A 146 18.08 10.64 -12.32
CA ASP A 146 18.96 10.38 -13.46
C ASP A 146 19.37 11.63 -14.24
N GLY A 147 18.81 12.79 -13.90
CA GLY A 147 19.19 14.10 -14.41
C GLY A 147 18.55 14.44 -15.77
N ASP A 148 17.49 13.74 -16.16
CA ASP A 148 16.79 13.97 -17.44
C ASP A 148 15.76 15.13 -17.38
N GLY A 149 15.60 15.76 -16.21
CA GLY A 149 14.69 16.86 -15.97
C GLY A 149 13.26 16.43 -15.61
N LYS A 150 13.00 15.13 -15.45
CA LYS A 150 11.68 14.58 -15.11
C LYS A 150 11.69 13.97 -13.72
N ALA A 151 10.52 13.94 -13.09
CA ALA A 151 10.40 13.39 -11.75
C ALA A 151 10.40 11.86 -11.78
N ASP A 152 11.40 11.24 -11.17
CA ASP A 152 11.40 9.82 -10.82
C ASP A 152 10.82 9.61 -9.42
N LEU A 153 10.49 8.37 -9.08
CA LEU A 153 9.99 8.00 -7.75
C LEU A 153 10.92 7.02 -7.06
N LEU A 154 11.21 7.28 -5.80
CA LEU A 154 11.73 6.28 -4.86
C LEU A 154 10.56 5.85 -3.98
N LEU A 155 10.30 4.55 -3.94
CA LEU A 155 9.26 3.93 -3.12
C LEU A 155 9.89 2.99 -2.12
N ALA A 156 9.42 3.03 -0.87
CA ALA A 156 9.78 2.06 0.16
C ALA A 156 8.59 1.81 1.09
N GLY A 157 8.59 0.66 1.75
CA GLY A 157 7.53 0.34 2.70
C GLY A 157 7.75 -1.02 3.33
N ASN A 158 6.81 -1.94 3.13
CA ASN A 158 6.60 -3.17 3.89
C ASN A 158 5.89 -2.96 5.23
N PHE A 159 5.16 -4.00 5.63
CA PHE A 159 4.53 -4.09 6.95
C PHE A 159 4.48 -5.54 7.42
N ASP A 160 5.05 -5.80 8.60
CA ASP A 160 5.07 -7.14 9.21
C ASP A 160 4.11 -7.27 10.41
N GLY A 161 3.51 -6.16 10.86
CA GLY A 161 2.64 -6.12 12.04
C GLY A 161 1.22 -6.63 11.77
N VAL A 162 1.09 -7.75 11.08
CA VAL A 162 -0.19 -8.33 10.67
C VAL A 162 -0.45 -9.67 11.36
N GLN A 163 -1.72 -10.03 11.44
CA GLN A 163 -2.11 -11.36 11.90
C GLN A 163 -1.59 -12.44 10.92
N PRO A 164 -1.29 -13.66 11.41
CA PRO A 164 -0.78 -14.75 10.57
C PRO A 164 -1.59 -15.01 9.29
N GLU A 165 -2.91 -14.83 9.35
CA GLU A 165 -3.88 -15.06 8.29
C GLU A 165 -3.71 -14.09 7.12
N ILE A 166 -3.29 -12.85 7.39
CA ILE A 166 -3.04 -11.83 6.37
C ILE A 166 -1.71 -12.11 5.66
N GLY A 167 -0.74 -12.65 6.40
CA GLY A 167 0.59 -12.96 5.91
C GLY A 167 1.48 -11.71 5.83
N ARG A 168 2.76 -11.89 6.16
CA ARG A 168 3.75 -10.80 6.18
C ARG A 168 3.88 -10.13 4.81
N MET A 169 3.84 -8.81 4.80
CA MET A 169 3.99 -8.01 3.58
C MET A 169 5.37 -7.37 3.52
N SER A 170 6.40 -8.22 3.36
CA SER A 170 7.82 -7.84 3.41
C SER A 170 8.59 -8.14 2.12
N ALA A 171 7.90 -8.06 0.97
CA ALA A 171 8.47 -8.44 -0.32
C ALA A 171 9.23 -7.29 -1.02
N SER A 172 9.06 -6.04 -0.59
CA SER A 172 9.76 -4.90 -1.18
C SER A 172 11.18 -4.76 -0.64
N TYR A 173 12.11 -4.43 -1.52
CA TYR A 173 13.50 -4.06 -1.18
C TYR A 173 13.81 -2.61 -1.59
N GLY A 174 12.78 -1.76 -1.63
CA GLY A 174 12.86 -0.45 -2.27
C GLY A 174 12.71 -0.54 -3.79
N LEU A 175 12.15 0.50 -4.38
CA LEU A 175 11.88 0.56 -5.82
C LEU A 175 12.18 1.96 -6.35
N VAL A 176 12.85 2.03 -7.49
CA VAL A 176 12.99 3.27 -8.26
C VAL A 176 12.15 3.13 -9.52
N LEU A 177 11.32 4.13 -9.78
CA LEU A 177 10.51 4.24 -10.98
C LEU A 177 10.98 5.46 -11.78
N ARG A 178 11.48 5.23 -12.99
CA ARG A 178 11.82 6.31 -13.92
C ARG A 178 10.56 6.94 -14.49
N GLY A 179 10.41 8.25 -14.37
CA GLY A 179 9.27 8.98 -14.93
C GLY A 179 9.52 9.42 -16.37
N ASP A 180 8.50 9.36 -17.22
CA ASP A 180 8.58 9.89 -18.59
C ASP A 180 8.05 11.33 -18.73
N GLY A 181 7.60 11.94 -17.63
CA GLY A 181 7.01 13.28 -17.58
C GLY A 181 5.60 13.37 -18.19
N LYS A 182 5.00 12.23 -18.55
CA LYS A 182 3.65 12.11 -19.13
C LYS A 182 2.75 11.22 -18.26
N GLY A 183 3.16 10.96 -17.03
CA GLY A 183 2.47 10.12 -16.05
C GLY A 183 2.79 8.63 -16.16
N ASN A 184 3.74 8.21 -17.02
CA ASN A 184 4.18 6.82 -17.07
C ASN A 184 5.47 6.62 -16.29
N PHE A 185 5.56 5.45 -15.67
CA PHE A 185 6.65 5.08 -14.79
C PHE A 185 7.19 3.71 -15.18
N THR A 186 8.51 3.61 -15.34
CA THR A 186 9.18 2.34 -15.66
C THR A 186 10.05 1.90 -14.48
N PRO A 187 9.88 0.67 -13.97
CA PRO A 187 10.69 0.17 -12.86
C PRO A 187 12.15 -0.01 -13.29
N LEU A 188 13.07 0.41 -12.43
CA LEU A 188 14.49 0.08 -12.55
C LEU A 188 14.82 -1.13 -11.70
N ARG A 189 15.65 -2.04 -12.22
CA ARG A 189 16.10 -3.18 -11.42
C ARG A 189 16.99 -2.68 -10.29
N THR A 190 16.95 -3.36 -9.15
CA THR A 190 17.76 -3.01 -7.97
C THR A 190 19.26 -2.90 -8.29
N VAL A 191 19.77 -3.78 -9.17
CA VAL A 191 21.17 -3.75 -9.63
C VAL A 191 21.52 -2.51 -10.45
N GLU A 192 20.54 -1.90 -11.11
CA GLU A 192 20.72 -0.67 -11.91
C GLU A 192 20.58 0.58 -11.05
N SER A 193 19.60 0.59 -10.13
CA SER A 193 19.34 1.75 -9.28
C SER A 193 20.29 1.87 -8.09
N GLY A 194 20.79 0.73 -7.58
CA GLY A 194 21.53 0.65 -6.32
C GLY A 194 20.70 1.01 -5.09
N PHE A 195 19.39 1.23 -5.24
CA PHE A 195 18.47 1.58 -4.16
C PHE A 195 17.93 0.31 -3.52
N PHE A 196 18.58 -0.13 -2.44
CA PHE A 196 18.24 -1.35 -1.70
C PHE A 196 17.86 -1.03 -0.26
N VAL A 197 16.59 -1.22 0.06
CA VAL A 197 15.95 -0.93 1.34
C VAL A 197 15.27 -2.20 1.88
N PRO A 198 15.98 -3.05 2.63
CA PRO A 198 15.38 -4.23 3.24
C PRO A 198 14.49 -3.87 4.43
N GLY A 199 13.54 -4.75 4.77
CA GLY A 199 12.70 -4.62 5.97
C GLY A 199 11.68 -3.48 5.90
N GLN A 200 11.16 -3.04 7.05
CA GLN A 200 10.08 -2.06 7.12
C GLN A 200 10.60 -0.62 7.05
N ALA A 201 10.36 0.06 5.94
CA ALA A 201 10.58 1.49 5.77
C ALA A 201 9.30 2.30 6.03
N ARG A 202 9.45 3.54 6.51
CA ARG A 202 8.33 4.42 6.89
C ARG A 202 8.28 5.71 6.11
N ASP A 203 9.42 6.29 5.79
CA ASP A 203 9.49 7.53 5.02
C ASP A 203 10.80 7.64 4.24
N ILE A 204 10.79 8.46 3.19
CA ILE A 204 11.96 8.80 2.38
C ILE A 204 12.06 10.32 2.31
N ALA A 205 13.14 10.88 2.84
CA ALA A 205 13.39 12.31 2.82
C ALA A 205 14.67 12.64 2.06
N ARG A 206 14.66 13.74 1.30
CA ARG A 206 15.87 14.31 0.72
C ARG A 206 16.40 15.41 1.64
N ILE A 207 17.63 15.26 2.11
CA ILE A 207 18.31 16.25 2.93
C ILE A 207 19.49 16.86 2.19
N ARG A 208 19.80 18.13 2.49
CA ARG A 208 20.98 18.82 1.96
C ARG A 208 22.12 18.67 2.97
N THR A 209 23.30 18.32 2.46
CA THR A 209 24.54 18.28 3.25
C THR A 209 25.60 19.12 2.55
N ARG A 210 26.69 19.45 3.26
CA ARG A 210 27.85 20.13 2.66
C ARG A 210 28.43 19.38 1.46
N ASP A 211 28.30 18.05 1.45
CA ASP A 211 28.82 17.14 0.44
C ASP A 211 27.75 16.78 -0.61
N GLY A 212 26.71 17.61 -0.76
CA GLY A 212 25.60 17.45 -1.71
C GLY A 212 24.33 16.83 -1.10
N PRO A 213 23.29 16.61 -1.92
CA PRO A 213 22.04 16.00 -1.46
C PRO A 213 22.26 14.55 -0.99
N ARG A 214 21.45 14.13 -0.03
CA ARG A 214 21.34 12.74 0.46
C ARG A 214 19.88 12.35 0.53
N TYR A 215 19.62 11.05 0.37
CA TYR A 215 18.30 10.46 0.51
C TYR A 215 18.33 9.59 1.75
N VAL A 216 17.48 9.88 2.72
CA VAL A 216 17.39 9.16 3.98
C VAL A 216 16.10 8.36 4.00
N VAL A 217 16.22 7.06 4.23
CA VAL A 217 15.07 6.18 4.40
C VAL A 217 14.98 5.81 5.88
N THR A 218 13.87 6.17 6.53
CA THR A 218 13.61 5.82 7.93
C THR A 218 12.99 4.44 8.00
N ARG A 219 13.39 3.64 9.00
CA ARG A 219 13.01 2.24 9.12
C ARG A 219 12.48 1.94 10.53
N ASN A 220 11.49 1.07 10.62
CA ASN A 220 10.87 0.68 11.88
C ASN A 220 11.81 -0.24 12.67
N ASN A 221 12.15 0.12 13.90
CA ASN A 221 13.07 -0.63 14.78
C ASN A 221 14.42 -0.97 14.15
N ASP A 222 14.92 -0.13 13.23
CA ASP A 222 16.21 -0.32 12.57
C ASP A 222 16.86 1.03 12.25
N ARG A 223 18.14 1.02 11.88
CA ARG A 223 18.90 2.21 11.51
C ARG A 223 18.43 2.78 10.18
N PRO A 224 18.38 4.11 10.03
CA PRO A 224 18.11 4.74 8.74
C PRO A 224 19.17 4.37 7.69
N LEU A 225 18.76 4.26 6.43
CA LEU A 225 19.66 4.09 5.31
C LEU A 225 19.88 5.43 4.62
N VAL A 226 21.11 5.68 4.17
CA VAL A 226 21.48 6.95 3.52
C VAL A 226 22.07 6.65 2.15
N PHE A 227 21.45 7.22 1.12
CA PHE A 227 21.87 7.08 -0.27
C PHE A 227 22.34 8.42 -0.84
N ARG A 228 23.14 8.34 -1.90
CA ARG A 228 23.53 9.46 -2.76
C ARG A 228 23.43 8.99 -4.20
N VAL A 229 23.09 9.90 -5.12
CA VAL A 229 23.21 9.60 -6.56
C VAL A 229 24.70 9.43 -6.88
N ALA A 230 25.05 8.31 -7.51
CA ALA A 230 26.39 8.09 -7.99
C ALA A 230 26.68 9.09 -9.10
N ARG A 231 27.82 9.78 -9.04
CA ARG A 231 28.31 10.53 -10.19
C ARG A 231 28.69 9.50 -11.25
N THR A 232 27.91 9.38 -12.31
CA THR A 232 28.33 8.63 -13.49
C THR A 232 29.59 9.30 -14.04
N SER A 233 30.75 8.68 -13.80
CA SER A 233 31.91 8.92 -14.65
C SER A 233 31.47 8.51 -16.05
N ARG A 234 31.32 9.48 -16.97
CA ARG A 234 31.20 9.18 -18.41
C ARG A 234 32.28 8.14 -18.71
N SER A 235 31.87 6.96 -19.15
CA SER A 235 32.80 5.92 -19.56
C SER A 235 33.76 6.53 -20.58
N VAL A 236 35.05 6.34 -20.34
CA VAL A 236 36.07 6.58 -21.35
C VAL A 236 35.74 5.61 -22.47
N ALA A 237 35.12 6.10 -23.54
CA ALA A 237 35.01 5.33 -24.76
C ALA A 237 36.44 4.99 -25.19
N ALA A 238 36.84 3.73 -25.06
CA ALA A 238 37.96 3.20 -25.82
C ALA A 238 37.52 3.26 -27.29
N ARG A 239 38.00 4.29 -27.99
CA ARG A 239 37.92 4.32 -29.45
C ARG A 239 38.85 3.22 -29.99
N PRO A 240 38.41 2.38 -30.94
CA PRO A 240 39.33 1.61 -31.76
C PRO A 240 40.19 2.53 -32.63
#